data_AF-A0A958HWQ0-F1
#
_entry.id   AF-A0A958HWQ0-F1
#
_cell.length_a   1.000
_cell.length_b   1.000
_cell.length_c   1.000
_cell.angle_alpha   90.00
_cell.angle_beta   90.00
_cell.angle_gamma   90.00
#
_symmetry.space_group_name_H-M   'P 1'
#
loop_
_entity.id
_entity.type
_entity.pdbx_description
1 polymer ?
#
loop_
_entity_poly.entity_id
_entity_poly.type
_entity_poly.pdbx_seq_one_letter_code
_entity_poly.pdbx_strand_id
1 'polypeptide(L)'
;MKDWKLIWSLSSSGLLMGIAAILGWTRGIEGLLWLGLGLISALWLAVRQPAQLFAHAFRIGLIASVLAAGVEVLFFPWYVQHYPEFIDPANQPPIDPRLFLLFVSPLIGAASGAVLGFLTLIFDGMLHLHSALAHSKNGTQIFADQADFRRSN
;
A
#
# COMPACT_ATOMS: atom_id res chain seq x y z
N MET A 1 -4.68 -12.38 16.85
CA MET A 1 -5.44 -11.14 17.12
C MET A 1 -4.66 -9.83 16.86
N LYS A 2 -3.33 -9.84 16.63
CA LYS A 2 -2.54 -8.62 16.38
C LYS A 2 -2.67 -8.05 14.96
N ASP A 3 -3.03 -8.88 13.98
CA ASP A 3 -2.97 -8.49 12.56
C ASP A 3 -4.16 -7.62 12.09
N TRP A 4 -5.32 -7.74 12.75
CA TRP A 4 -6.51 -6.98 12.38
C TRP A 4 -6.38 -5.48 12.64
N LYS A 5 -5.70 -5.11 13.73
CA LYS A 5 -5.37 -3.71 14.04
C LYS A 5 -4.45 -3.11 12.97
N LEU A 6 -3.54 -3.91 12.41
CA LEU A 6 -2.66 -3.48 11.34
C LEU A 6 -3.46 -3.18 10.07
N ILE A 7 -4.32 -4.13 9.65
CA ILE A 7 -5.17 -3.95 8.47
C ILE A 7 -6.01 -2.68 8.60
N TRP A 8 -6.68 -2.47 9.75
CA TRP A 8 -7.48 -1.26 9.95
C TRP A 8 -6.67 0.02 9.97
N SER A 9 -5.51 0.03 10.64
CA SER A 9 -4.64 1.21 10.72
C SER A 9 -4.05 1.59 9.36
N LEU A 10 -3.75 0.63 8.50
CA LEU A 10 -3.25 0.89 7.15
C LEU A 10 -4.38 1.22 6.18
N SER A 11 -5.54 0.56 6.32
CA SER A 11 -6.70 0.81 5.46
C SER A 11 -7.38 2.16 5.75
N SER A 12 -7.25 2.70 6.97
CA SER A 12 -7.74 4.05 7.29
C SER A 12 -7.02 5.16 6.48
N SER A 13 -5.85 4.86 5.88
CA SER A 13 -5.24 5.78 4.92
C SER A 13 -6.12 6.01 3.69
N GLY A 14 -6.89 5.00 3.24
CA GLY A 14 -7.86 5.15 2.16
C GLY A 14 -9.02 6.08 2.53
N LEU A 15 -9.47 6.05 3.80
CA LEU A 15 -10.47 6.98 4.30
C LEU A 15 -9.95 8.43 4.31
N LEU A 16 -8.73 8.64 4.83
CA LEU A 16 -8.08 9.95 4.80
C LEU A 16 -7.90 10.45 3.37
N MET A 17 -7.58 9.55 2.45
CA MET A 17 -7.37 9.88 1.05
C MET A 17 -8.68 10.28 0.36
N GLY A 18 -9.78 9.55 0.61
CA GLY A 18 -11.11 9.96 0.15
C GLY A 18 -11.55 11.31 0.71
N ILE A 19 -11.23 11.61 1.98
CA ILE A 19 -11.49 12.93 2.58
C ILE A 19 -10.63 14.01 1.89
N ALA A 20 -9.35 13.73 1.65
CA ALA A 20 -8.48 14.68 0.94
C ALA A 20 -8.97 14.95 -0.49
N ALA A 21 -9.54 13.93 -1.16
CA ALA A 21 -10.09 14.06 -2.50
C ALA A 21 -11.33 14.96 -2.54
N ILE A 22 -12.27 14.82 -1.61
CA ILE A 22 -13.45 15.71 -1.56
C ILE A 22 -13.07 17.16 -1.20
N LEU A 23 -11.93 17.37 -0.53
CA LEU A 23 -11.37 18.70 -0.25
C LEU A 23 -10.57 19.27 -1.43
N GLY A 24 -10.41 18.52 -2.52
CA GLY A 24 -9.67 18.92 -3.72
C GLY A 24 -8.15 18.95 -3.55
N TRP A 25 -7.62 18.50 -2.41
CA TRP A 25 -6.18 18.53 -2.11
C TRP A 25 -5.36 17.55 -2.97
N THR A 26 -6.03 16.57 -3.54
CA THR A 26 -5.37 15.44 -4.22
C THR A 26 -5.31 15.64 -5.73
N ARG A 27 -5.98 16.66 -6.27
CA ARG A 27 -6.11 16.87 -7.72
C ARG A 27 -4.73 16.98 -8.39
N GLY A 28 -4.47 16.06 -9.34
CA GLY A 28 -3.20 15.98 -10.09
C GLY A 28 -2.07 15.21 -9.40
N ILE A 29 -2.18 14.91 -8.09
CA ILE A 29 -1.16 14.16 -7.32
C ILE A 29 -1.71 12.87 -6.69
N GLU A 30 -2.98 12.51 -6.94
CA GLU A 30 -3.60 11.29 -6.40
C GLU A 30 -2.77 10.04 -6.61
N GLY A 31 -2.31 9.81 -7.84
CA GLY A 31 -1.49 8.63 -8.16
C GLY A 31 -0.20 8.59 -7.33
N LEU A 32 0.45 9.74 -7.12
CA LEU A 32 1.67 9.84 -6.30
C LEU A 32 1.38 9.59 -4.82
N LEU A 33 0.27 10.13 -4.30
CA LEU A 33 -0.14 9.92 -2.91
C LEU A 33 -0.51 8.45 -2.65
N TRP A 34 -1.26 7.82 -3.56
CA TRP A 34 -1.58 6.39 -3.50
C TRP A 34 -0.32 5.53 -3.60
N LEU A 35 0.61 5.87 -4.47
CA LEU A 35 1.88 5.15 -4.62
C LEU A 35 2.74 5.29 -3.36
N GLY A 36 2.85 6.50 -2.80
CA GLY A 36 3.58 6.75 -1.56
C GLY A 36 2.99 6.02 -0.36
N LEU A 37 1.67 6.10 -0.16
CA LEU A 37 0.95 5.34 0.87
C LEU A 37 1.12 3.83 0.67
N GLY A 38 1.01 3.37 -0.57
CA GLY A 38 1.23 1.99 -0.93
C GLY A 38 2.63 1.51 -0.59
N LEU A 39 3.65 2.28 -0.91
CA LEU A 39 5.04 1.96 -0.63
C LEU A 39 5.32 1.86 0.87
N ILE A 40 4.85 2.86 1.64
CA ILE A 40 4.94 2.87 3.11
C ILE A 40 4.21 1.63 3.67
N SER A 41 3.03 1.31 3.14
CA SER A 41 2.23 0.18 3.57
C SER A 41 2.94 -1.16 3.33
N ALA A 42 3.51 -1.34 2.14
CA ALA A 42 4.24 -2.54 1.75
C ALA A 42 5.50 -2.73 2.62
N LEU A 43 6.26 -1.66 2.85
CA LEU A 43 7.44 -1.69 3.71
C LEU A 43 7.07 -2.05 5.15
N TRP A 44 6.01 -1.45 5.68
CA TRP A 44 5.60 -1.70 7.06
C TRP A 44 5.05 -3.11 7.26
N LEU A 45 4.40 -3.69 6.25
CA LEU A 45 4.01 -5.09 6.24
C LEU A 45 5.23 -6.02 6.22
N ALA A 46 6.18 -5.75 5.34
CA ALA A 46 7.40 -6.56 5.21
C ALA A 46 8.20 -6.59 6.52
N VAL A 47 8.31 -5.46 7.23
CA VAL A 47 8.98 -5.40 8.53
C VAL A 47 8.25 -6.19 9.63
N ARG A 48 6.92 -6.25 9.58
CA ARG A 48 6.11 -6.96 10.60
C ARG A 48 5.93 -8.45 10.34
N GLN A 49 6.25 -8.92 9.14
CA GLN A 49 6.17 -10.33 8.73
C GLN A 49 4.90 -11.09 9.19
N PRO A 50 3.68 -10.58 8.91
CA PRO A 50 2.47 -11.37 9.14
C PRO A 50 2.52 -12.67 8.33
N ALA A 51 1.92 -13.74 8.88
CA ALA A 51 1.94 -15.08 8.29
C ALA A 51 1.40 -15.17 6.84
N GLN A 52 0.67 -14.16 6.36
CA GLN A 52 0.14 -14.09 5.00
C GLN A 52 0.34 -12.69 4.39
N LEU A 53 1.58 -12.30 4.09
CA LEU A 53 1.96 -10.98 3.56
C LEU A 53 1.08 -10.53 2.38
N PHE A 54 0.98 -11.37 1.33
CA PHE A 54 0.21 -11.05 0.14
C PHE A 54 -1.28 -10.84 0.45
N ALA A 55 -1.89 -11.74 1.24
CA ALA A 55 -3.31 -11.63 1.58
C ALA A 55 -3.61 -10.39 2.42
N HIS A 56 -2.68 -9.98 3.30
CA HIS A 56 -2.84 -8.75 4.08
C HIS A 56 -2.74 -7.51 3.19
N ALA A 57 -1.74 -7.44 2.30
CA ALA A 57 -1.59 -6.34 1.35
C ALA A 57 -2.79 -6.22 0.40
N PHE A 58 -3.29 -7.35 -0.11
CA PHE A 58 -4.48 -7.41 -0.96
C PHE A 58 -5.72 -6.88 -0.25
N ARG A 59 -5.96 -7.31 1.00
CA ARG A 59 -7.08 -6.83 1.82
C ARG A 59 -6.96 -5.34 2.12
N ILE A 60 -5.76 -4.84 2.40
CA ILE A 60 -5.52 -3.40 2.65
C ILE A 60 -5.91 -2.60 1.40
N GLY A 61 -5.43 -2.98 0.21
CA GLY A 61 -5.79 -2.29 -1.03
C GLY A 61 -7.29 -2.28 -1.29
N LEU A 62 -7.94 -3.44 -1.10
CA LEU A 62 -9.38 -3.57 -1.31
C LEU A 62 -10.20 -2.73 -0.32
N ILE A 63 -9.93 -2.83 0.98
CA ILE A 63 -10.64 -2.05 2.01
C ILE A 63 -10.36 -0.55 1.82
N ALA A 64 -9.11 -0.15 1.56
CA ALA A 64 -8.75 1.26 1.35
C ALA A 64 -9.51 1.86 0.16
N SER A 65 -9.60 1.15 -0.97
CA SER A 65 -10.35 1.61 -2.15
C SER A 65 -11.84 1.76 -1.87
N VAL A 66 -12.44 0.80 -1.15
CA VAL A 66 -13.86 0.84 -0.80
C VAL A 66 -14.15 1.98 0.18
N LEU A 67 -13.25 2.24 1.14
CA LEU A 67 -13.40 3.36 2.05
C LEU A 67 -13.27 4.71 1.33
N ALA A 68 -12.30 4.86 0.42
CA ALA A 68 -12.14 6.07 -0.38
C ALA A 68 -13.40 6.33 -1.23
N ALA A 69 -13.84 5.33 -1.98
CA ALA A 69 -15.04 5.40 -2.81
C ALA A 69 -16.31 5.65 -1.99
N GLY A 70 -16.40 5.06 -0.79
CA GLY A 70 -17.49 5.30 0.14
C GLY A 70 -17.59 6.77 0.54
N VAL A 71 -16.46 7.43 0.80
CA VAL A 71 -16.42 8.88 1.08
C VAL A 71 -16.79 9.68 -0.16
N GLU A 72 -16.23 9.36 -1.32
CA GLU A 72 -16.52 10.06 -2.58
C GLU A 72 -18.00 9.97 -2.98
N VAL A 73 -18.63 8.80 -2.81
CA VAL A 73 -20.05 8.59 -3.08
C VAL A 73 -20.93 9.30 -2.04
N LEU A 74 -20.57 9.23 -0.76
CA LEU A 74 -21.35 9.86 0.31
C LEU A 74 -21.33 11.39 0.21
N PHE A 75 -20.17 11.95 -0.15
CA PHE A 75 -19.96 13.38 -0.32
C PHE A 75 -19.87 13.78 -1.80
N PHE A 76 -20.56 13.05 -2.67
CA PHE A 76 -20.50 13.25 -4.12
C PHE A 76 -20.75 14.70 -4.58
N PRO A 77 -21.70 15.47 -3.99
CA PRO A 77 -21.88 16.87 -4.36
C PRO A 77 -20.66 17.77 -4.13
N TRP A 78 -19.79 17.42 -3.17
CA TRP A 78 -18.53 18.12 -2.89
C TRP A 78 -17.40 17.60 -3.78
N TYR A 79 -17.40 16.29 -4.06
CA TYR A 79 -16.46 15.66 -4.97
C TYR A 79 -16.54 16.28 -6.38
N VAL A 80 -17.73 16.41 -6.95
CA VAL A 80 -17.92 16.95 -8.31
C VAL A 80 -17.59 18.43 -8.46
N GLN A 81 -17.47 19.18 -7.35
CA GLN A 81 -16.98 20.57 -7.41
C GLN A 81 -15.50 20.63 -7.79
N HIS A 82 -14.74 19.59 -7.43
CA HIS A 82 -13.31 19.49 -7.71
C HIS A 82 -13.02 18.60 -8.93
N TYR A 83 -13.93 17.67 -9.24
CA TYR A 83 -13.86 16.75 -10.38
C TYR A 83 -15.11 16.87 -11.28
N PRO A 84 -15.29 18.00 -12.00
CA PRO A 84 -16.45 18.22 -12.85
C PRO A 84 -16.55 17.24 -14.03
N GLU A 85 -15.46 16.56 -14.40
CA GLU A 85 -15.42 15.55 -15.45
C GLU A 85 -16.41 14.39 -15.24
N PHE A 86 -16.80 14.10 -14.00
CA PHE A 86 -17.76 13.03 -13.70
C PHE A 86 -19.21 13.40 -13.98
N ILE A 87 -19.52 14.68 -14.17
CA ILE A 87 -20.86 15.18 -14.49
C ILE A 87 -20.92 15.89 -15.84
N ASP A 88 -19.80 15.98 -16.55
CA ASP A 88 -19.71 16.55 -17.89
C ASP A 88 -20.45 15.64 -18.88
N PRO A 89 -21.51 16.13 -19.57
CA PRO A 89 -22.26 15.33 -20.55
C PRO A 89 -21.40 14.74 -21.67
N ALA A 90 -20.25 15.36 -21.98
CA ALA A 90 -19.32 14.87 -23.00
C ALA A 90 -18.46 13.69 -22.52
N ASN A 91 -18.24 13.56 -21.21
CA ASN A 91 -17.32 12.60 -20.60
C ASN A 91 -17.99 11.65 -19.59
N GLN A 92 -19.30 11.82 -19.34
CA GLN A 92 -20.02 11.03 -18.36
C GLN A 92 -20.07 9.55 -18.78
N PRO A 93 -19.86 8.62 -17.83
CA PRO A 93 -20.14 7.21 -18.07
C PRO A 93 -21.62 7.00 -18.39
N PRO A 94 -22.00 5.94 -19.14
CA PRO A 94 -23.40 5.65 -19.49
C PRO A 94 -24.25 5.21 -18.27
N ILE A 95 -23.66 5.18 -17.08
CA ILE A 95 -24.27 4.79 -15.82
C ILE A 95 -24.10 5.92 -14.81
N ASP A 96 -24.91 5.91 -13.75
CA ASP A 96 -24.79 6.89 -12.66
C ASP A 96 -23.33 6.96 -12.15
N PRO A 97 -22.70 8.15 -12.11
CA PRO A 97 -21.30 8.29 -11.71
C PRO A 97 -20.99 7.72 -10.31
N ARG A 98 -21.96 7.71 -9.40
CA ARG A 98 -21.78 7.11 -8.06
C ARG A 98 -21.71 5.59 -8.15
N LEU A 99 -22.55 4.98 -8.99
CA LEU A 99 -22.48 3.55 -9.25
C LEU A 99 -21.17 3.19 -9.96
N PHE A 100 -20.74 4.02 -10.92
CA PHE A 100 -19.44 3.87 -11.56
C PHE A 100 -18.31 3.84 -10.52
N LEU A 101 -18.22 4.85 -9.65
CA LEU A 101 -17.23 4.91 -8.57
C LEU A 101 -17.33 3.69 -7.63
N LEU A 102 -18.54 3.24 -7.29
CA LEU A 102 -18.75 2.11 -6.38
C LEU A 102 -18.30 0.77 -6.98
N PHE A 103 -18.45 0.56 -8.29
CA PHE A 103 -18.05 -0.68 -8.96
C PHE A 103 -16.60 -0.69 -9.42
N VAL A 104 -16.10 0.46 -9.88
CA VAL A 104 -14.72 0.58 -10.36
C VAL A 104 -13.73 0.54 -9.20
N SER A 105 -14.08 1.11 -8.06
CA SER A 105 -13.18 1.20 -6.90
C SER A 105 -12.73 -0.16 -6.35
N PRO A 106 -13.60 -1.17 -6.13
CA PRO A 106 -13.17 -2.51 -5.77
C PRO A 106 -12.22 -3.14 -6.78
N LEU A 107 -12.39 -2.86 -8.07
CA LEU A 107 -11.54 -3.39 -9.13
C LEU A 107 -10.14 -2.75 -9.07
N ILE A 108 -10.08 -1.43 -8.89
CA ILE A 108 -8.84 -0.68 -8.67
C ILE A 108 -8.18 -1.15 -7.36
N GLY A 109 -8.95 -1.36 -6.30
CA GLY A 109 -8.50 -1.88 -5.01
C GLY A 109 -7.89 -3.27 -5.09
N ALA A 110 -8.50 -4.16 -5.87
CA ALA A 110 -7.96 -5.50 -6.11
C ALA A 110 -6.65 -5.44 -6.90
N ALA A 111 -6.59 -4.64 -7.97
CA ALA A 111 -5.39 -4.47 -8.77
C ALA A 111 -4.24 -3.83 -7.96
N SER A 112 -4.50 -2.72 -7.29
CA SER A 112 -3.53 -2.05 -6.42
C SER A 112 -3.10 -2.94 -5.24
N GLY A 113 -4.04 -3.66 -4.62
CA GLY A 113 -3.77 -4.63 -3.56
C GLY A 113 -2.88 -5.79 -4.02
N ALA A 114 -3.07 -6.27 -5.26
CA ALA A 114 -2.20 -7.29 -5.84
C ALA A 114 -0.78 -6.75 -6.06
N VAL A 115 -0.64 -5.55 -6.64
CA VAL A 115 0.65 -4.88 -6.82
C VAL A 115 1.35 -4.68 -5.47
N LEU A 116 0.62 -4.23 -4.45
CA LEU A 116 1.13 -4.10 -3.08
C LEU A 116 1.59 -5.44 -2.51
N GLY A 117 0.84 -6.51 -2.76
CA GLY A 117 1.21 -7.86 -2.37
C GLY A 117 2.54 -8.28 -2.96
N PHE A 118 2.75 -8.08 -4.26
CA PHE A 118 4.02 -8.39 -4.91
C PHE A 118 5.17 -7.53 -4.38
N LEU A 119 4.97 -6.22 -4.22
CA LEU A 119 5.99 -5.34 -3.66
C LEU A 119 6.39 -5.75 -2.24
N THR A 120 5.41 -6.14 -1.42
CA THR A 120 5.66 -6.61 -0.05
C THR A 120 6.51 -7.87 -0.03
N LEU A 121 6.25 -8.82 -0.94
CA LEU A 121 7.07 -10.05 -1.06
C LEU A 121 8.51 -9.73 -1.48
N ILE A 122 8.70 -8.77 -2.38
CA ILE A 122 10.04 -8.32 -2.80
C ILE A 122 10.78 -7.71 -1.61
N PHE A 123 10.14 -6.80 -0.87
CA PHE A 123 10.78 -6.17 0.30
C PHE A 123 11.13 -7.17 1.39
N ASP A 124 10.24 -8.12 1.67
CA ASP A 124 10.52 -9.18 2.63
C ASP A 124 11.72 -10.03 2.19
N GLY A 125 11.80 -10.41 0.91
CA GLY A 125 12.95 -11.12 0.36
C GLY A 125 14.27 -10.32 0.46
N MET A 126 14.23 -9.01 0.18
CA MET A 126 15.41 -8.14 0.31
C MET A 126 15.89 -8.04 1.76
N LEU A 127 14.97 -7.94 2.72
CA LEU A 127 15.30 -7.88 4.16
C LEU A 127 15.96 -9.17 4.63
N HIS A 128 15.46 -10.34 4.21
CA HIS A 128 16.07 -11.63 4.53
C HIS A 128 17.43 -11.84 3.87
N LEU A 129 17.60 -11.39 2.62
CA LEU A 129 18.90 -11.48 1.94
C LEU A 129 19.95 -10.60 2.65
N HIS A 130 19.56 -9.39 3.07
CA HIS A 130 20.45 -8.50 3.79
C HIS A 130 20.90 -9.10 5.13
N SER A 131 20.00 -9.70 5.89
CA SER A 131 20.34 -10.34 7.17
C SER A 131 21.24 -11.57 6.99
N ALA A 132 21.03 -12.37 5.93
CA ALA A 132 21.88 -13.50 5.59
C ALA A 132 23.31 -13.08 5.20
N LEU A 133 23.46 -12.04 4.38
CA LEU A 133 24.76 -11.50 3.99
C LEU A 133 25.53 -10.89 5.18
N ALA A 134 24.81 -10.24 6.11
CA ALA A 134 25.40 -9.72 7.34
C ALA A 134 25.95 -10.84 8.23
N HIS A 135 25.21 -11.96 8.37
CA HIS A 135 25.68 -13.12 9.13
C HIS A 135 26.87 -13.82 8.48
N SER A 136 26.88 -13.92 7.14
CA SER A 136 28.03 -14.49 6.41
C SER A 136 29.30 -13.68 6.60
N LYS A 137 29.24 -12.34 6.51
CA LYS A 137 30.41 -11.47 6.74
C LYS A 137 30.98 -11.60 8.14
N ASN A 138 30.12 -11.64 9.17
CA ASN A 138 30.56 -11.81 10.56
C ASN A 138 31.21 -13.18 10.78
N GLY A 139 30.68 -14.24 10.17
CA GLY A 139 31.29 -15.57 10.23
C GLY A 139 32.70 -15.57 9.64
N THR A 140 32.90 -14.99 8.46
CA THR A 140 34.21 -14.94 7.80
C THR A 140 35.24 -14.14 8.59
N GLN A 141 34.83 -13.06 9.28
CA GLN A 141 35.74 -12.30 10.16
C GLN A 141 36.19 -13.09 11.38
N ILE A 142 35.30 -13.87 12.01
CA ILE A 142 35.66 -14.72 13.16
C ILE A 142 36.70 -15.78 12.73
N PHE A 143 36.53 -16.37 11.54
CA PHE A 143 37.51 -17.34 11.02
C PHE A 143 38.85 -16.71 10.68
N ALA A 144 38.87 -15.48 10.12
CA ALA A 144 40.10 -14.76 9.85
C ALA A 144 40.87 -14.42 11.13
N ASP A 145 40.18 -13.93 12.16
CA ASP A 145 40.77 -13.56 13.46
C ASP A 145 41.34 -14.79 14.20
N GLN A 146 40.65 -15.93 14.15
CA GLN A 146 41.18 -17.19 14.71
C GLN A 146 42.40 -17.73 13.95
N ALA A 147 42.46 -17.53 12.63
CA ALA A 147 43.60 -17.97 11.81
C ALA A 147 44.85 -17.13 12.11
N ASP A 148 44.70 -15.83 12.33
CA ASP A 148 45.79 -14.94 12.72
C ASP A 148 46.28 -15.23 14.15
N PHE A 149 45.38 -15.46 15.11
CA PHE A 149 45.75 -15.82 16.49
C PHE A 149 46.57 -17.12 16.57
N ARG A 150 46.30 -18.11 15.69
CA ARG A 150 47.10 -19.34 15.62
C ARG A 150 48.48 -19.16 15.00
N ARG A 151 48.73 -18.09 14.23
CA ARG A 151 50.06 -17.82 13.65
C ARG A 151 50.96 -17.02 14.58
N SER A 152 50.39 -16.31 15.55
CA SER A 152 51.12 -15.51 16.54
C SER A 152 51.60 -16.29 17.77
N ASN A 153 51.21 -17.56 17.92
CA ASN A 153 51.67 -18.49 18.96
C ASN A 153 52.50 -19.61 18.34
#